data_AF-A0A6J6FE09-F1
#
_entry.id   AF-A0A6J6FE09-F1
#
_cell.length_a   1.000
_cell.length_b   1.000
_cell.length_c   1.000
_cell.angle_alpha   90.00
_cell.angle_beta   90.00
_cell.angle_gamma   90.00
#
_symmetry.space_group_name_H-M   'P 1'
#
loop_
_entity.id
_entity.type
_entity.pdbx_description
1 polymer ?
#
loop_
_entity_poly.entity_id
_entity_poly.type
_entity_poly.pdbx_seq_one_letter_code
_entity_poly.pdbx_strand_id
1 'polypeptide(L)'
;MPYIMATVAGLLSPCEGKNTYRSMNYLLFFADLSAKTYTGSMSNKPKPKRPRAQNAVAWTGSTPDYESLGVEWRAIGLSSPARRALVDAKLYRVSDLRKISLLELGAMHGMGKSAIARLKVIMEAKRIRFLDQF
;
A
#
# COMPACT_ATOMS: atom_id res chain seq x y z
N MET A 1 41.23 38.05 2.05
CA MET A 1 40.44 37.88 0.80
C MET A 1 41.42 37.58 -0.32
N PRO A 2 41.40 36.35 -0.85
CA PRO A 2 40.94 36.18 -2.23
C PRO A 2 39.95 35.02 -2.42
N TYR A 3 38.90 35.36 -3.17
CA TYR A 3 37.88 34.51 -3.78
C TYR A 3 38.49 33.67 -4.91
N ILE A 4 38.30 32.35 -4.94
CA ILE A 4 38.33 31.56 -6.18
C ILE A 4 37.18 30.53 -6.16
N MET A 5 36.46 30.51 -7.28
CA MET A 5 35.24 29.80 -7.59
C MET A 5 35.46 28.33 -7.99
N ALA A 6 34.42 27.54 -7.72
CA ALA A 6 33.89 26.43 -8.52
C ALA A 6 34.66 25.10 -8.62
N THR A 7 34.07 24.06 -8.02
CA THR A 7 33.99 22.73 -8.66
C THR A 7 32.58 22.17 -8.45
N VAL A 8 31.89 22.00 -9.58
CA VAL A 8 30.60 21.33 -9.73
C VAL A 8 30.81 19.82 -9.82
N ALA A 9 29.89 19.05 -9.23
CA ALA A 9 29.33 17.78 -9.71
C ALA A 9 29.06 16.79 -8.57
N GLY A 10 27.87 16.17 -8.60
CA GLY A 10 27.74 14.81 -8.06
C GLY A 10 26.64 14.58 -7.01
N LEU A 11 25.38 14.62 -7.46
CA LEU A 11 24.35 13.62 -7.12
C LEU A 11 24.13 13.28 -5.63
N LEU A 12 23.17 13.96 -5.01
CA LEU A 12 22.41 13.34 -3.92
C LEU A 12 20.91 13.57 -4.13
N SER A 13 20.33 12.80 -5.04
CA SER A 13 18.92 12.41 -4.91
C SER A 13 18.87 11.15 -4.05
N PRO A 14 18.16 11.20 -2.92
CA PRO A 14 17.21 10.13 -2.64
C PRO A 14 15.83 10.71 -2.37
N CYS A 15 14.86 10.19 -3.12
CA CYS A 15 13.43 10.46 -3.02
C CYS A 15 12.92 10.25 -1.58
N GLU A 16 12.69 11.33 -0.84
CA GLU A 16 11.90 11.29 0.40
C GLU A 16 10.41 11.42 0.04
N GLY A 17 9.81 10.29 -0.30
CA GLY A 17 8.36 10.14 -0.36
C GLY A 17 7.76 10.21 1.05
N LYS A 18 7.66 11.41 1.62
CA LYS A 18 6.93 11.67 2.85
C LYS A 18 5.45 11.78 2.52
N ASN A 19 4.72 10.76 2.94
CA ASN A 19 3.27 10.68 2.90
C ASN A 19 2.69 11.67 3.92
N THR A 20 2.73 12.96 3.59
CA THR A 20 2.14 14.02 4.39
C THR A 20 0.63 13.96 4.20
N TYR A 21 -0.04 13.27 5.12
CA TYR A 21 -1.49 13.36 5.31
C TYR A 21 -1.88 14.84 5.44
N ARG A 22 -2.46 15.38 4.37
CA ARG A 22 -2.98 16.75 4.30
C ARG A 22 -4.31 16.80 5.06
N SER A 23 -4.21 16.86 6.38
CA SER A 23 -5.26 17.42 7.24
C SER A 23 -5.43 18.89 6.87
N MET A 24 -6.49 19.21 6.13
CA MET A 24 -6.93 20.59 5.92
C MET A 24 -8.42 20.64 6.23
N ASN A 25 -8.69 20.96 7.49
CA ASN A 25 -9.92 21.63 7.92
C ASN A 25 -10.11 22.90 7.08
N TYR A 26 -11.21 22.98 6.33
CA TYR A 26 -11.77 24.25 5.89
C TYR A 26 -13.25 24.25 6.24
N LEU A 27 -13.51 24.39 7.53
CA LEU A 27 -14.80 24.88 8.01
C LEU A 27 -14.75 26.40 7.94
N LEU A 28 -15.80 26.95 7.32
CA LEU A 28 -16.20 28.35 7.25
C LEU A 28 -15.44 29.21 6.25
N PHE A 29 -16.12 29.62 5.18
CA PHE A 29 -16.25 31.04 4.80
C PHE A 29 -17.29 31.22 3.66
N PHE A 30 -18.27 32.12 3.92
CA PHE A 30 -19.24 32.77 3.02
C PHE A 30 -20.40 31.91 2.44
N ALA A 31 -21.66 32.07 2.89
CA ALA A 31 -22.58 33.19 2.66
C ALA A 31 -22.84 33.45 1.16
N ASP A 32 -24.03 33.10 0.66
CA ASP A 32 -25.03 34.06 0.13
C ASP A 32 -26.18 33.30 -0.56
N LEU A 33 -27.40 33.61 -0.14
CA LEU A 33 -28.66 33.20 -0.75
C LEU A 33 -28.89 34.08 -1.98
N SER A 34 -28.79 33.54 -3.19
CA SER A 34 -29.38 34.21 -4.35
C SER A 34 -29.97 33.20 -5.33
N ALA A 35 -31.29 33.23 -5.41
CA ALA A 35 -32.13 32.44 -6.30
C ALA A 35 -31.81 32.72 -7.77
N LYS A 36 -31.62 31.66 -8.56
CA LYS A 36 -31.80 31.70 -10.02
C LYS A 36 -32.61 30.49 -10.50
N THR A 37 -33.59 30.81 -11.33
CA THR A 37 -34.69 30.00 -11.82
C THR A 37 -34.23 28.80 -12.66
N TYR A 38 -34.70 27.61 -12.29
CA TYR A 38 -34.66 26.42 -13.11
C TYR A 38 -35.80 26.47 -14.13
N THR A 39 -35.46 26.76 -15.39
CA THR A 39 -36.30 26.38 -16.54
C THR A 39 -35.39 25.85 -17.64
N GLY A 40 -35.30 24.53 -17.73
CA GLY A 40 -34.51 23.84 -18.75
C GLY A 40 -35.04 22.43 -18.95
N SER A 41 -36.08 22.31 -19.78
CA SER A 41 -36.61 21.02 -20.25
C SER A 41 -35.66 20.46 -21.30
N MET A 42 -34.72 19.59 -20.89
CA MET A 42 -33.91 18.79 -21.82
C MET A 42 -34.48 17.36 -21.85
N SER A 43 -35.17 17.04 -22.95
CA SER A 43 -35.60 15.69 -23.29
C SER A 43 -34.38 14.81 -23.57
N ASN A 44 -33.93 14.07 -22.55
CA ASN A 44 -32.91 13.03 -22.70
C ASN A 44 -33.59 11.70 -23.05
N LYS A 45 -33.62 11.32 -24.33
CA LYS A 45 -34.03 9.97 -24.75
C LYS A 45 -33.03 8.96 -24.16
N PRO A 46 -33.47 8.01 -23.30
CA PRO A 46 -32.55 7.06 -22.68
C PRO A 46 -31.99 6.10 -23.73
N LYS A 47 -30.66 6.03 -23.84
CA LYS A 47 -29.96 5.05 -24.68
C LYS A 47 -30.26 3.64 -24.14
N PRO A 48 -30.70 2.66 -24.97
CA PRO A 48 -31.01 1.33 -24.47
C PRO A 48 -29.75 0.68 -23.87
N LYS A 49 -29.85 0.31 -22.60
CA LYS A 49 -28.81 -0.45 -21.89
C LYS A 49 -28.73 -1.82 -22.54
N ARG A 50 -27.65 -2.09 -23.29
CA ARG A 50 -27.34 -3.43 -23.80
C ARG A 50 -27.30 -4.40 -22.60
N PRO A 51 -28.08 -5.50 -22.58
CA PRO A 51 -27.94 -6.48 -21.51
C PRO A 51 -26.54 -7.05 -21.61
N ARG A 52 -25.70 -6.75 -20.63
CA ARG A 52 -24.36 -7.32 -20.53
C ARG A 52 -24.59 -8.81 -20.27
N ALA A 53 -24.29 -9.63 -21.27
CA ALA A 53 -24.36 -11.08 -21.20
C ALA A 53 -23.74 -11.54 -19.88
N GLN A 54 -24.58 -12.12 -19.03
CA GLN A 54 -24.20 -12.67 -17.75
C GLN A 54 -23.53 -14.02 -18.04
N ASN A 55 -22.29 -13.99 -18.51
CA ASN A 55 -21.45 -15.18 -18.46
C ASN A 55 -21.03 -15.37 -16.99
N ALA A 56 -21.99 -15.80 -16.16
CA ALA A 56 -21.79 -16.19 -14.78
C ALA A 56 -21.16 -17.59 -14.78
N VAL A 57 -19.88 -17.65 -15.13
CA VAL A 57 -19.09 -18.85 -14.87
C VAL A 57 -18.91 -18.91 -13.36
N ALA A 58 -19.65 -19.79 -12.69
CA ALA A 58 -19.47 -20.09 -11.28
C ALA A 58 -18.11 -20.78 -11.12
N TRP A 59 -17.05 -19.98 -10.93
CA TRP A 59 -15.72 -20.49 -10.64
C TRP A 59 -15.69 -20.92 -9.17
N THR A 60 -16.08 -22.16 -8.89
CA THR A 60 -15.77 -22.83 -7.60
C THR A 60 -14.37 -23.41 -7.67
N GLY A 61 -13.38 -22.56 -7.93
CA GLY A 61 -11.99 -22.90 -7.63
C GLY A 61 -11.68 -22.27 -6.30
N SER A 62 -11.45 -23.11 -5.29
CA SER A 62 -11.04 -22.72 -3.95
C SER A 62 -9.64 -22.09 -4.01
N THR A 63 -9.53 -20.85 -4.50
CA THR A 63 -8.30 -20.07 -4.33
C THR A 63 -8.14 -19.83 -2.84
N PRO A 64 -6.95 -20.08 -2.26
CA PRO A 64 -6.73 -19.82 -0.85
C PRO A 64 -7.03 -18.34 -0.58
N ASP A 65 -7.97 -18.08 0.34
CA ASP A 65 -8.39 -16.72 0.64
C ASP A 65 -7.20 -15.97 1.23
N TYR A 66 -6.63 -15.04 0.45
CA TYR A 66 -5.54 -14.15 0.89
C TYR A 66 -5.87 -13.45 2.21
N GLU A 67 -7.16 -13.18 2.45
CA GLU A 67 -7.64 -12.59 3.70
C GLU A 67 -7.50 -13.53 4.89
N SER A 68 -7.69 -14.85 4.70
CA SER A 68 -7.52 -15.85 5.77
C SER A 68 -6.06 -16.10 6.11
N LEU A 69 -5.20 -16.18 5.08
CA LEU A 69 -3.76 -16.39 5.24
C LEU A 69 -3.05 -15.15 5.81
N GLY A 70 -3.64 -13.97 5.62
CA GLY A 70 -3.12 -12.70 6.08
C GLY A 70 -3.50 -12.31 7.51
N VAL A 71 -4.35 -13.08 8.22
CA VAL A 71 -4.91 -12.66 9.53
C VAL A 71 -3.82 -12.41 10.57
N GLU A 72 -2.84 -13.31 10.69
CA GLU A 72 -1.72 -13.15 11.65
C GLU A 72 -0.92 -11.87 11.36
N TRP A 73 -0.61 -11.64 10.08
CA TRP A 73 0.13 -10.47 9.63
C TRP A 73 -0.66 -9.17 9.77
N ARG A 74 -1.99 -9.23 9.67
CA ARG A 74 -2.87 -8.09 9.92
C ARG A 74 -2.90 -7.71 11.39
N ALA A 75 -2.96 -8.68 12.31
CA ALA A 75 -2.91 -8.43 13.76
C ALA A 75 -1.60 -7.75 14.18
N ILE A 76 -0.52 -8.05 13.48
CA ILE A 76 0.80 -7.44 13.67
C ILE A 76 0.86 -5.98 13.15
N GLY A 77 -0.06 -5.59 12.26
CA GLY A 77 -0.07 -4.25 11.66
C GLY A 77 0.80 -4.12 10.41
N LEU A 78 1.00 -5.20 9.64
CA LEU A 78 1.64 -5.11 8.32
C LEU A 78 0.73 -4.42 7.30
N SER A 79 1.34 -3.66 6.39
CA SER A 79 0.65 -3.04 5.27
C SER A 79 0.08 -4.08 4.29
N SER A 80 -1.01 -3.74 3.60
CA SER A 80 -1.62 -4.60 2.57
C SER A 80 -0.65 -5.12 1.50
N PRO A 81 0.28 -4.33 0.92
CA PRO A 81 1.25 -4.85 -0.05
C PRO A 81 2.25 -5.83 0.57
N ALA A 82 2.70 -5.60 1.82
CA ALA A 82 3.59 -6.52 2.51
C ALA A 82 2.91 -7.86 2.82
N ARG A 83 1.63 -7.82 3.18
CA ARG A 83 0.83 -9.02 3.44
C ARG A 83 0.72 -9.91 2.20
N ARG A 84 0.47 -9.29 1.03
CA ARG A 84 0.40 -9.99 -0.26
C ARG A 84 1.74 -10.64 -0.60
N ALA A 85 2.83 -9.90 -0.46
CA ALA A 85 4.19 -10.40 -0.67
C ALA A 85 4.49 -11.67 0.15
N LEU A 86 4.13 -11.67 1.44
CA LEU A 86 4.33 -12.82 2.32
C LEU A 86 3.45 -14.02 1.91
N VAL A 87 2.21 -13.78 1.49
CA VAL A 87 1.32 -14.85 1.02
C VAL A 87 1.82 -15.44 -0.30
N ASP A 88 2.34 -14.62 -1.21
CA ASP A 88 2.95 -15.05 -2.48
C ASP A 88 4.21 -15.89 -2.23
N ALA A 89 5.00 -15.52 -1.22
CA ALA A 89 6.16 -16.28 -0.74
C ALA A 89 5.80 -17.51 0.13
N LYS A 90 4.51 -17.78 0.36
CA LYS A 90 3.99 -18.87 1.20
C LYS A 90 4.47 -18.83 2.66
N LEU A 91 4.68 -17.62 3.18
CA LEU A 91 5.11 -17.36 4.56
C LEU A 91 3.90 -16.97 5.41
N TYR A 92 3.28 -17.95 6.05
CA TYR A 92 2.04 -17.73 6.81
C TYR A 92 2.27 -17.49 8.30
N ARG A 93 3.42 -17.94 8.84
CA ARG A 93 3.77 -17.81 10.26
C ARG A 93 5.07 -17.04 10.43
N VAL A 94 5.25 -16.43 11.59
CA VAL A 94 6.54 -15.84 11.99
C VAL A 94 7.67 -16.88 12.03
N SER A 95 7.35 -18.15 12.26
CA SER A 95 8.33 -19.25 12.26
C SER A 95 8.93 -19.53 10.88
N ASP A 96 8.21 -19.24 9.80
CA ASP A 96 8.71 -19.44 8.43
C ASP A 96 9.74 -18.39 8.03
N LEU A 97 9.83 -17.25 8.75
CA LEU A 97 10.85 -16.22 8.51
C LEU A 97 12.28 -16.73 8.71
N ARG A 98 12.49 -17.90 9.33
CA ARG A 98 13.81 -18.54 9.43
C ARG A 98 14.33 -19.07 8.10
N LYS A 99 13.45 -19.30 7.12
CA LYS A 99 13.81 -19.84 5.81
C LYS A 99 14.36 -18.76 4.87
N ILE A 100 14.17 -17.49 5.20
CA ILE A 100 14.54 -16.35 4.37
C ILE A 100 15.67 -15.52 5.00
N SER A 101 16.47 -14.90 4.15
CA SER A 101 17.48 -13.92 4.56
C SER A 101 16.87 -12.50 4.58
N LEU A 102 17.59 -11.57 5.22
CA LEU A 102 17.16 -10.17 5.28
C LEU A 102 17.18 -9.50 3.89
N LEU A 103 18.15 -9.88 3.04
CA LEU A 103 18.25 -9.40 1.67
C LEU A 103 17.05 -9.86 0.82
N GLU A 104 16.68 -11.13 0.92
CA GLU A 104 15.53 -11.68 0.19
C GLU A 104 14.22 -11.01 0.62
N LEU A 105 14.06 -10.78 1.92
CA LEU A 105 12.91 -10.05 2.46
C LEU A 105 12.83 -8.61 1.91
N GLY A 106 13.98 -7.94 1.74
CA GLY A 106 14.05 -6.60 1.17
C GLY A 106 13.87 -6.54 -0.35
N ALA A 107 14.24 -7.60 -1.06
CA ALA A 107 14.06 -7.73 -2.51
C ALA A 107 12.61 -8.04 -2.90
N MET A 108 11.79 -8.53 -1.95
CA MET A 108 10.41 -8.96 -2.19
C MET A 108 9.47 -7.78 -2.51
N HIS A 109 8.67 -7.94 -3.56
CA HIS A 109 7.77 -6.91 -4.07
C HIS A 109 6.73 -6.48 -3.02
N GLY A 110 6.70 -5.19 -2.67
CA GLY A 110 5.76 -4.66 -1.67
C GLY A 110 6.29 -4.67 -0.23
N MET A 111 7.52 -5.14 0.01
CA MET A 111 8.17 -5.05 1.31
C MET A 111 8.87 -3.69 1.49
N GLY A 112 8.27 -2.81 2.29
CA GLY A 112 8.87 -1.52 2.65
C GLY A 112 9.81 -1.61 3.86
N LYS A 113 10.69 -0.61 4.02
CA LYS A 113 11.58 -0.46 5.21
C LYS A 113 10.82 -0.56 6.53
N SER A 114 9.58 -0.05 6.57
CA SER A 114 8.69 -0.10 7.73
C SER A 114 8.22 -1.53 8.06
N ALA A 115 7.91 -2.35 7.06
CA ALA A 115 7.50 -3.74 7.26
C ALA A 115 8.67 -4.56 7.82
N ILE A 116 9.87 -4.38 7.26
CA ILE A 116 11.09 -5.05 7.73
C ILE A 116 11.39 -4.69 9.18
N ALA A 117 11.31 -3.40 9.54
CA ALA A 117 11.52 -2.95 10.93
C ALA A 117 10.53 -3.60 11.91
N ARG A 118 9.25 -3.70 11.53
CA ARG A 118 8.22 -4.37 12.35
C ARG A 118 8.51 -5.86 12.52
N LEU A 119 8.88 -6.54 11.44
CA LEU A 119 9.23 -7.96 11.47
C LEU A 119 10.42 -8.23 12.40
N LYS A 120 11.45 -7.37 12.38
CA LYS A 120 12.61 -7.46 13.29
C LYS A 120 12.19 -7.42 14.77
N VAL A 121 11.34 -6.48 15.17
CA VAL A 121 10.86 -6.35 16.55
C VAL A 121 10.13 -7.62 17.02
N ILE A 122 9.32 -8.20 16.15
CA ILE A 122 8.55 -9.41 16.48
C ILE A 122 9.45 -10.65 16.56
N MET A 123 10.44 -10.72 15.67
CA MET A 123 11.43 -11.80 15.68
C MET A 123 12.27 -11.77 16.95
N GLU A 124 12.69 -10.58 17.38
CA GLU A 124 13.36 -10.39 18.66
C GLU A 124 12.48 -10.82 19.84
N ALA A 125 11.20 -10.41 19.85
CA ALA A 125 10.24 -10.83 20.87
C ALA A 125 10.05 -12.36 20.92
N LYS A 126 10.10 -13.03 19.76
CA LYS A 126 10.02 -14.50 19.66
C LYS A 126 11.36 -15.22 19.84
N ARG A 127 12.47 -14.49 20.02
CA ARG A 127 13.84 -15.03 20.05
C ARG A 127 14.20 -15.86 18.81
N ILE A 128 13.71 -15.42 17.65
CA ILE A 128 13.99 -16.04 16.35
C ILE A 128 14.91 -15.10 15.55
N ARG A 129 15.89 -15.66 14.84
CA ARG A 129 16.79 -14.91 13.96
C ARG A 129 16.56 -15.27 12.49
N PHE A 130 16.96 -14.39 11.57
CA PHE A 130 16.98 -14.68 10.14
C PHE A 130 18.10 -15.67 9.81
N LEU A 131 17.99 -16.34 8.65
CA LEU A 131 19.00 -17.29 8.17
C LEU A 131 20.42 -16.69 8.14
N ASP A 132 20.53 -15.43 7.75
CA ASP A 132 21.79 -14.68 7.62
C ASP A 132 22.38 -14.20 8.97
N GLN A 133 21.63 -14.34 10.07
CA GLN A 133 22.02 -13.89 11.41
C GLN A 133 22.28 -15.05 12.38
N PHE A 134 22.38 -16.28 11.86
CA PHE A 134 22.88 -17.44 12.58
C PHE A 134 24.38 -17.57 12.41
#